data_AF-A0A7S1RW48-F1
#
_entry.id   AF-A0A7S1RW48-F1
#
_cell.length_a   1.000
_cell.length_b   1.000
_cell.length_c   1.000
_cell.angle_alpha   90.00
_cell.angle_beta   90.00
_cell.angle_gamma   90.00
#
_symmetry.space_group_name_H-M   'P 1'
#
loop_
_entity.id
_entity.type
_entity.pdbx_description
1 polymer ?
#
loop_
_entity_poly.entity_id
_entity_poly.type
_entity_poly.pdbx_seq_one_letter_code
_entity_poly.pdbx_strand_id
1 'polypeptide(L)'
;ALLVQEDLILMREEPVAEGGVKDFARADLASQREDHPTGKRHVLVSGISCFSTNVVRRHMLPMSGIHHPAVPGFQAQLQHAMNRFLANLTPEGHWRHNYMFQDFDSIILLDHPWAKHVCQAQLAERKHHLAANRAARFSVDGSEGFFRDVRSKQDVHEIVRLRCEYQTLRRLKRNGNFIAFTVKSYVDPLQRLAAEPSAALALSAAIRLKHKGVFYYQSMGLEEVQRAVLGY
;
A
#
# COMPACT_ATOMS: atom_id res chain seq x y z
N ALA A 1 -16.93 -20.10 -13.58
CA ALA A 1 -16.62 -19.49 -12.27
C ALA A 1 -15.57 -18.41 -12.50
N LEU A 2 -15.89 -17.13 -12.29
CA LEU A 2 -14.90 -16.05 -12.40
C LEU A 2 -13.94 -16.20 -11.22
N LEU A 3 -12.70 -16.57 -11.50
CA LEU A 3 -11.63 -16.55 -10.52
C LEU A 3 -11.33 -15.07 -10.23
N VAL A 4 -12.00 -14.49 -9.23
CA VAL A 4 -11.67 -13.16 -8.74
C VAL A 4 -10.41 -13.33 -7.91
N GLN A 5 -9.25 -13.11 -8.52
CA GLN A 5 -8.00 -13.24 -7.79
C GLN A 5 -7.75 -11.96 -6.99
N GLU A 6 -8.07 -12.01 -5.71
CA GLU A 6 -7.78 -10.98 -4.72
C GLU A 6 -6.59 -11.44 -3.88
N ASP A 7 -5.78 -10.49 -3.42
CA ASP A 7 -4.86 -10.79 -2.34
C ASP A 7 -5.67 -11.03 -1.07
N LEU A 8 -5.25 -12.01 -0.27
CA LEU A 8 -5.87 -12.33 1.02
C LEU A 8 -4.80 -12.28 2.10
N ILE A 9 -5.07 -11.49 3.14
CA ILE A 9 -4.20 -11.32 4.29
C ILE A 9 -5.00 -11.66 5.54
N LEU A 10 -4.38 -12.42 6.43
CA LEU A 10 -4.95 -12.80 7.71
C LEU A 10 -4.19 -12.11 8.83
N MET A 11 -4.90 -11.31 9.61
CA MET A 11 -4.36 -10.67 10.80
C MET A 11 -4.93 -11.36 12.04
N ARG A 12 -4.08 -11.56 13.05
CA ARG A 12 -4.47 -12.06 14.36
C ARG A 12 -4.44 -10.93 15.37
N GLU A 13 -5.55 -10.75 16.08
CA GLU A 13 -5.64 -9.94 17.28
C GLU A 13 -5.02 -10.70 18.44
N GLU A 14 -4.10 -10.06 19.15
CA GLU A 14 -3.44 -10.63 20.33
C GLU A 14 -3.26 -9.57 21.42
N PRO A 15 -3.26 -9.97 22.72
CA PRO A 15 -2.97 -9.07 23.81
C PRO A 15 -1.55 -8.51 23.71
N VAL A 16 -1.38 -7.26 24.14
CA VAL A 16 -0.04 -6.69 24.35
C VAL A 16 0.43 -7.18 25.72
N ALA A 17 1.41 -8.10 25.76
CA ALA A 17 1.99 -8.54 27.03
C ALA A 17 2.73 -7.37 27.72
N GLU A 18 2.67 -7.31 29.06
CA GLU A 18 3.56 -6.45 29.84
C GLU A 18 5.02 -6.76 29.46
N GLY A 19 5.77 -5.75 29.05
CA GLY A 19 7.18 -5.91 28.65
C GLY A 19 7.47 -6.03 27.15
N GLY A 20 6.51 -5.74 26.26
CA GLY A 20 6.77 -5.27 24.89
C GLY A 20 7.71 -6.11 24.02
N VAL A 21 7.14 -6.82 23.04
CA VAL A 21 7.85 -7.49 21.93
C VAL A 21 8.62 -8.76 22.35
N LYS A 22 7.96 -9.92 22.30
CA LYS A 22 8.68 -11.18 22.07
C LYS A 22 9.10 -11.23 20.61
N ASP A 23 10.37 -10.95 20.36
CA ASP A 23 11.16 -11.29 19.17
C ASP A 23 10.41 -11.24 17.83
N PHE A 24 10.25 -10.03 17.29
CA PHE A 24 10.29 -9.94 15.84
C PHE A 24 11.76 -10.05 15.45
N ALA A 25 12.11 -11.03 14.61
CA ALA A 25 13.48 -11.32 14.17
C ALA A 25 14.19 -10.17 13.41
N ARG A 26 13.69 -8.94 13.50
CA ARG A 26 14.28 -7.71 13.00
C ARG A 26 14.38 -6.72 14.16
N ALA A 27 15.60 -6.56 14.68
CA ALA A 27 15.94 -5.67 15.79
C ALA A 27 15.44 -4.22 15.59
N ASP A 28 15.29 -3.76 14.35
CA ASP A 28 14.85 -2.39 13.99
C ASP A 28 13.39 -2.07 14.34
N LEU A 29 12.56 -3.07 14.65
CA LEU A 29 11.13 -2.88 14.96
C LEU A 29 10.83 -2.83 16.46
N ALA A 30 11.76 -3.28 17.31
CA ALA A 30 11.57 -3.35 18.76
C ALA A 30 11.53 -1.96 19.44
N SER A 31 11.95 -0.90 18.76
CA SER A 31 11.96 0.48 19.26
C SER A 31 10.73 1.31 18.87
N GLN A 32 9.82 0.75 18.07
CA GLN A 32 8.61 1.46 17.63
C GLN A 32 7.61 1.55 18.79
N ARG A 33 7.40 2.77 19.32
CA ARG A 33 6.35 3.00 20.33
C ARG A 33 4.98 2.70 19.72
N GLU A 34 4.37 1.59 20.10
CA GLU A 34 3.04 1.25 19.64
C GLU A 34 1.96 1.80 20.57
N ASP A 35 0.94 2.38 19.96
CA ASP A 35 -0.26 2.83 20.65
C ASP A 35 -1.34 1.75 20.60
N HIS A 36 -1.82 1.33 21.77
CA HIS A 36 -2.75 0.22 21.95
C HIS A 36 -3.93 0.64 22.81
N PRO A 37 -4.86 1.46 22.28
CA PRO A 37 -5.95 2.03 23.07
C PRO A 37 -6.91 0.97 23.66
N THR A 38 -6.86 -0.26 23.17
CA THR A 38 -7.67 -1.39 23.65
C THR A 38 -6.85 -2.48 24.35
N GLY A 39 -5.54 -2.26 24.56
CA GLY A 39 -4.61 -3.28 25.08
C GLY A 39 -4.32 -4.42 24.11
N LYS A 40 -4.77 -4.31 22.86
CA LYS A 40 -4.62 -5.34 21.82
C LYS A 40 -3.84 -4.81 20.62
N ARG A 41 -3.17 -5.73 19.92
CA ARG A 41 -2.48 -5.46 18.65
C ARG A 41 -2.95 -6.43 17.58
N HIS A 42 -2.77 -6.04 16.32
CA HIS A 42 -3.11 -6.85 15.16
C HIS A 42 -1.84 -7.16 14.38
N VAL A 43 -1.55 -8.45 14.20
CA VAL A 43 -0.32 -8.96 13.59
C VAL A 43 -0.65 -9.70 12.31
N LEU A 44 0.08 -9.43 11.22
CA LEU A 44 -0.04 -10.17 9.97
C LEU A 44 0.56 -11.57 10.14
N VAL A 45 -0.28 -12.61 10.22
CA VAL A 45 0.17 -13.98 10.52
C VAL A 45 0.13 -14.91 9.31
N SER A 46 -0.60 -14.55 8.26
CA SER A 46 -0.64 -15.34 7.02
C SER A 46 -1.15 -14.47 5.88
N GLY A 47 -0.92 -14.91 4.64
CA GLY A 47 -1.53 -14.30 3.48
C GLY A 47 -0.96 -14.84 2.18
N ILE A 48 -1.73 -14.61 1.12
CA ILE A 48 -1.34 -14.81 -0.27
C ILE A 48 -1.47 -13.45 -0.92
N SER A 49 -0.37 -12.89 -1.39
CA SER A 49 -0.38 -11.64 -2.14
C SER A 49 0.54 -11.75 -3.32
N CYS A 50 0.00 -11.39 -4.48
CA CYS A 50 0.75 -11.22 -5.72
C CYS A 50 0.80 -9.76 -6.15
N PHE A 51 -0.17 -8.95 -5.72
CA PHE A 51 -0.41 -7.65 -6.31
C PHE A 51 -0.05 -6.50 -5.37
N SER A 52 -0.53 -6.52 -4.12
CA SER A 52 -0.55 -5.35 -3.22
C SER A 52 0.66 -5.28 -2.29
N THR A 53 1.19 -6.42 -1.83
CA THR A 53 2.21 -6.40 -0.79
C THR A 53 3.05 -7.68 -0.66
N ASN A 54 4.32 -7.51 -0.33
CA ASN A 54 5.17 -8.64 0.03
C ASN A 54 4.83 -9.17 1.44
N VAL A 55 3.97 -10.19 1.50
CA VAL A 55 3.53 -10.83 2.76
C VAL A 55 4.70 -11.46 3.52
N VAL A 56 5.69 -12.02 2.83
CA VAL A 56 6.88 -12.63 3.47
C VAL A 56 7.69 -11.58 4.23
N ARG A 57 7.89 -10.40 3.63
CA ARG A 57 8.59 -9.29 4.29
C ARG A 57 7.83 -8.70 5.49
N ARG A 58 6.52 -8.95 5.56
CA ARG A 58 5.60 -8.38 6.56
C ARG A 58 5.06 -9.44 7.53
N HIS A 59 5.50 -10.68 7.37
CA HIS A 59 5.05 -11.79 8.19
C HIS A 59 5.42 -11.56 9.64
N MET A 60 4.47 -11.84 10.52
CA MET A 60 4.49 -11.58 11.94
C MET A 60 4.65 -10.11 12.31
N LEU A 61 4.54 -9.14 11.41
CA LEU A 61 4.64 -7.74 11.81
C LEU A 61 3.30 -7.17 12.30
N PRO A 62 3.31 -6.33 13.34
CA PRO A 62 2.14 -5.58 13.77
C PRO A 62 1.81 -4.45 12.78
N MET A 63 0.66 -3.81 12.96
CA MET A 63 0.20 -2.72 12.10
C MET A 63 1.21 -1.57 11.94
N SER A 64 1.93 -1.23 13.01
CA SER A 64 3.08 -0.31 12.99
C SER A 64 4.18 -0.83 12.07
N GLY A 65 4.65 -2.05 12.29
CA GLY A 65 5.77 -2.65 11.57
C GLY A 65 5.49 -2.91 10.09
N ILE A 66 4.23 -3.12 9.70
CA ILE A 66 3.88 -3.20 8.27
C ILE A 66 3.77 -1.82 7.61
N HIS A 67 3.50 -0.73 8.36
CA HIS A 67 3.30 0.60 7.77
C HIS A 67 4.52 1.51 7.89
N HIS A 68 5.36 1.36 8.92
CA HIS A 68 6.56 2.15 9.11
C HIS A 68 7.77 1.58 8.34
N PRO A 69 8.68 2.41 7.81
CA PRO A 69 8.59 3.88 7.66
C PRO A 69 7.73 4.30 6.47
N ALA A 70 7.13 3.34 5.77
CA ALA A 70 6.61 3.56 4.43
C ALA A 70 5.44 4.57 4.36
N VAL A 71 4.62 4.66 5.40
CA VAL A 71 3.52 5.63 5.50
C VAL A 71 3.96 6.78 6.41
N PRO A 72 4.27 7.97 5.83
CA PRO A 72 4.72 9.11 6.60
C PRO A 72 3.68 9.54 7.65
N GLY A 73 4.15 9.82 8.87
CA GLY A 73 3.28 10.24 9.97
C GLY A 73 2.36 9.15 10.53
N PHE A 74 2.47 7.89 10.09
CA PHE A 74 1.57 6.81 10.51
C PHE A 74 1.42 6.71 12.03
N GLN A 75 2.54 6.67 12.75
CA GLN A 75 2.53 6.51 14.20
C GLN A 75 1.81 7.67 14.91
N ALA A 76 2.08 8.90 14.48
CA ALA A 76 1.52 10.10 15.11
C ALA A 76 0.05 10.37 14.70
N GLN A 77 -0.36 10.00 13.48
CA GLN A 77 -1.62 10.46 12.90
C GLN A 77 -2.65 9.36 12.65
N LEU A 78 -2.20 8.12 12.39
CA LEU A 78 -3.07 7.05 11.88
C LEU A 78 -3.17 5.87 12.84
N GLN A 79 -2.10 5.56 13.58
CA GLN A 79 -2.01 4.35 14.38
C GLN A 79 -3.15 4.23 15.39
N HIS A 80 -3.42 5.27 16.17
CA HIS A 80 -4.47 5.28 17.17
C HIS A 80 -5.84 4.97 16.58
N ALA A 81 -6.22 5.71 15.53
CA ALA A 81 -7.51 5.57 14.86
C ALA A 81 -7.65 4.17 14.24
N MET A 82 -6.61 3.66 13.59
CA MET A 82 -6.64 2.35 12.95
C MET A 82 -6.70 1.20 13.96
N ASN A 83 -5.97 1.28 15.07
CA ASN A 83 -6.01 0.25 16.10
C ASN A 83 -7.38 0.20 16.79
N ARG A 84 -8.01 1.36 17.06
CA ARG A 84 -9.41 1.40 17.51
C ARG A 84 -10.37 0.82 16.47
N PHE A 85 -10.18 1.15 15.19
CA PHE A 85 -11.03 0.65 14.12
C PHE A 85 -10.97 -0.89 14.04
N LEU A 86 -9.77 -1.47 13.99
CA LEU A 86 -9.60 -2.92 13.90
C LEU A 86 -10.15 -3.65 15.13
N ALA A 87 -9.90 -3.10 16.33
CA ALA A 87 -10.41 -3.68 17.58
C ALA A 87 -11.96 -3.72 17.63
N ASN A 88 -12.63 -2.75 17.01
CA ASN A 88 -14.09 -2.68 16.93
C ASN A 88 -14.67 -3.30 15.66
N LEU A 89 -13.84 -3.86 14.77
CA LEU A 89 -14.29 -4.43 13.51
C LEU A 89 -15.22 -5.63 13.76
N THR A 90 -16.38 -5.64 13.13
CA THR A 90 -17.38 -6.69 13.31
C THR A 90 -17.38 -7.70 12.14
N PRO A 91 -18.11 -8.82 12.25
CA PRO A 91 -18.25 -9.77 11.16
C PRO A 91 -19.02 -9.29 9.93
N GLU A 92 -19.74 -8.16 10.00
CA GLU A 92 -20.38 -7.49 8.87
C GLU A 92 -19.31 -6.95 7.90
N GLY A 93 -18.19 -6.50 8.46
CA GLY A 93 -17.04 -6.01 7.72
C GLY A 93 -17.23 -4.60 7.15
N HIS A 94 -16.14 -4.07 6.62
CA HIS A 94 -16.06 -2.74 6.02
C HIS A 94 -15.31 -2.83 4.70
N TRP A 95 -15.63 -1.91 3.80
CA TRP A 95 -14.87 -1.72 2.57
C TRP A 95 -14.29 -0.31 2.51
N ARG A 96 -13.17 -0.17 1.83
CA ARG A 96 -12.54 1.12 1.54
C ARG A 96 -11.83 1.06 0.19
N HIS A 97 -11.46 2.24 -0.30
CA HIS A 97 -10.55 2.36 -1.43
C HIS A 97 -9.18 2.86 -0.98
N ASN A 98 -8.17 2.44 -1.74
CA ASN A 98 -6.84 3.03 -1.73
C ASN A 98 -6.40 3.26 -3.17
N TYR A 99 -5.53 4.24 -3.41
CA TYR A 99 -5.01 4.49 -4.74
C TYR A 99 -3.56 4.97 -4.69
N MET A 100 -2.86 4.73 -5.78
CA MET A 100 -1.48 5.15 -6.01
C MET A 100 -1.21 5.28 -7.50
N PHE A 101 -0.11 5.96 -7.84
CA PHE A 101 0.35 6.06 -9.22
C PHE A 101 1.52 5.08 -9.46
N GLN A 102 1.66 4.61 -10.69
CA GLN A 102 2.81 3.84 -11.16
C GLN A 102 3.06 4.09 -12.66
N ASP A 103 4.23 3.73 -13.18
CA ASP A 103 4.72 4.02 -14.54
C ASP A 103 4.96 2.76 -15.36
N PHE A 104 4.33 1.66 -14.95
CA PHE A 104 4.42 0.37 -15.60
C PHE A 104 3.08 -0.34 -15.56
N ASP A 105 2.89 -1.28 -16.46
CA ASP A 105 1.58 -1.88 -16.75
C ASP A 105 1.24 -3.04 -15.81
N SER A 106 2.27 -3.62 -15.20
CA SER A 106 2.11 -4.77 -14.32
C SER A 106 1.29 -4.43 -13.06
N ILE A 107 0.25 -5.22 -12.84
CA ILE A 107 -0.48 -5.29 -11.56
C ILE A 107 0.30 -6.07 -10.48
N ILE A 108 1.17 -6.99 -10.90
CA ILE A 108 1.98 -7.85 -10.03
C ILE A 108 3.07 -7.02 -9.36
N LEU A 109 3.23 -7.21 -8.04
CA LEU A 109 4.34 -6.64 -7.30
C LEU A 109 5.61 -7.45 -7.58
N LEU A 110 6.54 -6.87 -8.31
CA LEU A 110 7.73 -7.59 -8.78
C LEU A 110 8.85 -7.74 -7.73
N ASP A 111 8.59 -7.44 -6.45
CA ASP A 111 9.53 -7.60 -5.34
C ASP A 111 9.38 -8.95 -4.60
N HIS A 112 8.43 -9.80 -5.03
CA HIS A 112 8.27 -11.13 -4.49
C HIS A 112 9.47 -12.03 -4.87
N PRO A 113 9.96 -12.91 -3.97
CA PRO A 113 11.07 -13.81 -4.27
C PRO A 113 10.84 -14.71 -5.48
N TRP A 114 9.57 -15.07 -5.73
CA TRP A 114 9.16 -15.89 -6.87
C TRP A 114 9.07 -15.11 -8.18
N ALA A 115 8.96 -13.77 -8.16
CA ALA A 115 8.73 -12.97 -9.35
C ALA A 115 9.86 -13.15 -10.39
N LYS A 116 11.11 -13.33 -9.94
CA LYS A 116 12.26 -13.60 -10.83
C LYS A 116 12.12 -14.88 -11.66
N HIS A 117 11.30 -15.82 -11.20
CA HIS A 117 11.11 -17.10 -11.87
C HIS A 117 9.96 -17.07 -12.88
N VAL A 118 8.88 -16.33 -12.59
CA VAL A 118 7.63 -16.38 -13.38
C VAL A 118 7.26 -15.07 -14.08
N CYS A 119 7.85 -13.93 -13.68
CA CYS A 119 7.54 -12.60 -14.23
C CYS A 119 8.74 -12.03 -15.01
N GLN A 120 9.45 -12.86 -15.77
CA GLN A 120 10.68 -12.44 -16.46
C GLN A 120 10.43 -11.29 -17.46
N ALA A 121 9.32 -11.34 -18.20
CA ALA A 121 8.93 -10.29 -19.14
C ALA A 121 8.65 -8.96 -18.42
N GLN A 122 7.84 -8.98 -17.36
CA GLN A 122 7.51 -7.78 -16.58
C GLN A 122 8.72 -7.24 -15.82
N LEU A 123 9.66 -8.11 -15.41
CA LEU A 123 10.93 -7.68 -14.83
C LEU A 123 11.85 -7.03 -15.85
N ALA A 124 11.84 -7.47 -17.10
CA ALA A 124 12.57 -6.80 -18.18
C ALA A 124 11.98 -5.41 -18.44
N GLU A 125 10.65 -5.31 -18.61
CA GLU A 125 9.92 -4.04 -18.74
C GLU A 125 10.24 -3.08 -17.58
N ARG A 126 10.16 -3.56 -16.33
CA ARG A 126 10.50 -2.77 -15.14
C ARG A 126 11.96 -2.29 -15.11
N LYS A 127 12.92 -3.07 -15.62
CA LYS A 127 14.33 -2.64 -15.74
C LYS A 127 14.50 -1.55 -16.80
N HIS A 128 13.57 -1.40 -17.73
CA HIS A 128 13.55 -0.26 -18.64
C HIS A 128 12.93 0.98 -17.97
N HIS A 129 11.98 0.79 -17.07
CA HIS A 129 11.33 1.84 -16.26
C HIS A 129 11.97 2.02 -14.86
N LEU A 130 13.30 1.97 -14.75
CA LEU A 130 14.05 1.94 -13.48
C LEU A 130 13.61 3.01 -12.45
N ALA A 131 12.64 2.70 -11.58
CA ALA A 131 12.66 2.86 -10.13
C ALA A 131 11.27 2.71 -9.47
N ALA A 132 10.85 1.48 -9.13
CA ALA A 132 9.65 1.28 -8.30
C ALA A 132 9.72 0.03 -7.42
N ASN A 133 10.77 -0.15 -6.62
CA ASN A 133 10.68 -1.09 -5.49
C ASN A 133 9.87 -0.42 -4.39
N ARG A 134 8.83 -1.09 -3.87
CA ARG A 134 8.12 -0.60 -2.67
C ARG A 134 9.08 -0.38 -1.49
N ALA A 135 10.22 -1.09 -1.49
CA ALA A 135 11.34 -0.94 -0.56
C ALA A 135 12.40 0.10 -0.99
N ALA A 136 12.49 0.48 -2.27
CA ALA A 136 13.40 1.52 -2.77
C ALA A 136 12.82 2.93 -2.68
N ARG A 137 11.50 3.06 -2.45
CA ARG A 137 10.77 4.33 -2.24
C ARG A 137 11.22 5.14 -1.01
N PHE A 138 12.26 4.68 -0.31
CA PHE A 138 12.84 5.28 0.89
C PHE A 138 14.37 5.24 0.86
N SER A 139 15.00 5.13 -0.32
CA SER A 139 16.44 5.36 -0.41
C SER A 139 16.70 6.77 0.13
N VAL A 140 17.59 6.85 1.12
CA VAL A 140 17.95 8.10 1.84
C VAL A 140 18.52 9.16 0.88
N ASP A 141 18.95 8.74 -0.31
CA ASP A 141 19.48 9.58 -1.37
C ASP A 141 18.42 10.29 -2.23
N GLY A 142 17.12 10.02 -2.02
CA GLY A 142 16.02 10.66 -2.77
C GLY A 142 16.01 10.34 -4.26
N SER A 143 16.77 9.32 -4.70
CA SER A 143 16.96 9.05 -6.12
C SER A 143 15.94 8.00 -6.62
N GLU A 144 15.50 7.03 -5.83
CA GLU A 144 14.65 5.93 -6.31
C GLU A 144 13.17 6.05 -5.90
N GLY A 145 12.24 5.76 -6.82
CA GLY A 145 10.81 5.64 -6.53
C GLY A 145 9.93 6.76 -7.09
N PHE A 146 10.50 7.62 -7.93
CA PHE A 146 9.83 8.76 -8.54
C PHE A 146 9.74 8.60 -10.06
N PHE A 147 8.65 9.12 -10.63
CA PHE A 147 8.48 9.25 -12.07
C PHE A 147 9.51 10.22 -12.68
N ARG A 148 10.72 9.75 -12.98
CA ARG A 148 11.80 10.60 -13.51
C ARG A 148 11.54 11.06 -14.96
N ASP A 149 10.74 10.28 -15.68
CA ASP A 149 10.42 10.49 -17.09
C ASP A 149 9.08 11.24 -17.29
N VAL A 150 8.42 11.67 -16.21
CA VAL A 150 7.14 12.40 -16.29
C VAL A 150 7.37 13.88 -16.03
N ARG A 151 7.46 14.66 -17.10
CA ARG A 151 7.76 16.11 -17.06
C ARG A 151 6.72 16.96 -17.78
N SER A 152 5.89 16.35 -18.61
CA SER A 152 4.89 17.01 -19.44
C SER A 152 3.51 16.36 -19.32
N LYS A 153 2.47 17.05 -19.82
CA LYS A 153 1.12 16.48 -19.94
C LYS A 153 1.09 15.25 -20.86
N GLN A 154 1.94 15.24 -21.89
CA GLN A 154 2.05 14.11 -22.81
C GLN A 154 2.65 12.89 -22.10
N ASP A 155 3.67 13.10 -21.27
CA ASP A 155 4.28 12.03 -20.50
C ASP A 155 3.27 11.43 -19.51
N VAL A 156 2.43 12.28 -18.90
CA VAL A 156 1.33 11.83 -18.03
C VAL A 156 0.34 10.96 -18.81
N HIS A 157 -0.01 11.35 -20.03
CA HIS A 157 -0.93 10.62 -20.89
C HIS A 157 -0.41 9.22 -21.28
N GLU A 158 0.88 9.12 -21.57
CA GLU A 158 1.52 7.89 -22.09
C GLU A 158 1.98 6.95 -20.98
N ILE A 159 2.55 7.49 -19.90
CA ILE A 159 3.32 6.72 -18.91
C ILE A 159 2.49 6.45 -17.65
N VAL A 160 1.76 7.44 -17.15
CA VAL A 160 1.18 7.36 -15.80
C VAL A 160 -0.02 6.42 -15.78
N ARG A 161 0.05 5.45 -14.88
CA ARG A 161 -1.03 4.51 -14.54
C ARG A 161 -1.62 4.85 -13.17
N LEU A 162 -2.94 4.81 -13.09
CA LEU A 162 -3.67 4.87 -11.83
C LEU A 162 -3.92 3.44 -11.34
N ARG A 163 -3.35 3.12 -10.17
CA ARG A 163 -3.63 1.88 -9.48
C ARG A 163 -4.66 2.13 -8.39
N CYS A 164 -5.80 1.45 -8.49
CA CYS A 164 -6.87 1.50 -7.50
C CYS A 164 -6.97 0.15 -6.78
N GLU A 165 -7.19 0.20 -5.48
CA GLU A 165 -7.33 -0.97 -4.62
C GLU A 165 -8.68 -0.92 -3.90
N TYR A 166 -9.50 -1.93 -4.15
CA TYR A 166 -10.73 -2.19 -3.41
C TYR A 166 -10.39 -3.13 -2.28
N GLN A 167 -10.62 -2.66 -1.07
CA GLN A 167 -10.12 -3.29 0.14
C GLN A 167 -11.30 -3.67 1.02
N THR A 168 -11.33 -4.91 1.50
CA THR A 168 -12.35 -5.36 2.47
C THR A 168 -11.69 -5.84 3.75
N LEU A 169 -12.27 -5.48 4.90
CA LEU A 169 -11.82 -5.94 6.22
C LEU A 169 -13.01 -6.56 6.92
N ARG A 170 -12.84 -7.77 7.46
CA ARG A 170 -13.89 -8.46 8.21
C ARG A 170 -13.30 -9.31 9.33
N ARG A 171 -13.92 -9.25 10.50
CA ARG A 171 -13.66 -10.21 11.58
C ARG A 171 -14.30 -11.57 11.26
N LEU A 172 -13.58 -12.66 11.46
CA LEU A 172 -14.12 -14.00 11.16
C LEU A 172 -15.18 -14.41 12.21
N LYS A 173 -16.36 -14.84 11.75
CA LYS A 173 -17.49 -15.20 12.64
C LYS A 173 -17.15 -16.29 13.66
N ARG A 174 -16.47 -17.37 13.23
CA ARG A 174 -16.11 -18.50 14.11
C ARG A 174 -14.79 -18.30 14.85
N ASN A 175 -13.87 -17.54 14.26
CA ASN A 175 -12.52 -17.29 14.80
C ASN A 175 -12.36 -15.78 15.04
N GLY A 176 -13.06 -15.27 16.06
CA GLY A 176 -13.23 -13.84 16.30
C GLY A 176 -11.93 -13.08 16.59
N ASN A 177 -10.84 -13.76 16.92
CA ASN A 177 -9.52 -13.15 17.06
C ASN A 177 -8.79 -12.95 15.72
N PHE A 178 -9.41 -13.27 14.58
CA PHE A 178 -8.81 -13.06 13.26
C PHE A 178 -9.62 -12.08 12.43
N ILE A 179 -8.89 -11.28 11.64
CA ILE A 179 -9.42 -10.37 10.64
C ILE A 179 -8.91 -10.84 9.27
N ALA A 180 -9.84 -11.07 8.35
CA ALA A 180 -9.53 -11.22 6.93
C ALA A 180 -9.50 -9.84 6.28
N PHE A 181 -8.43 -9.57 5.54
CA PHE A 181 -8.22 -8.38 4.74
C PHE A 181 -8.03 -8.81 3.28
N THR A 182 -8.91 -8.36 2.38
CA THR A 182 -8.75 -8.61 0.94
C THR A 182 -8.37 -7.33 0.21
N VAL A 183 -7.56 -7.49 -0.84
CA VAL A 183 -7.18 -6.39 -1.73
C VAL A 183 -7.37 -6.83 -3.16
N LYS A 184 -8.28 -6.16 -3.85
CA LYS A 184 -8.46 -6.27 -5.29
C LYS A 184 -7.87 -5.06 -5.98
N SER A 185 -6.82 -5.28 -6.76
CA SER A 185 -6.12 -4.21 -7.46
C SER A 185 -6.60 -4.09 -8.91
N TYR A 186 -6.61 -2.86 -9.41
CA TYR A 186 -6.85 -2.48 -10.79
C TYR A 186 -5.75 -1.50 -11.20
N VAL A 187 -5.30 -1.56 -12.45
CA VAL A 187 -4.31 -0.64 -13.02
C VAL A 187 -4.82 -0.23 -14.38
N ASP A 188 -5.02 1.07 -14.56
CA ASP A 188 -5.45 1.66 -15.83
C ASP A 188 -4.56 2.84 -16.22
N PRO A 189 -4.35 3.09 -17.53
CA PRO A 189 -3.77 4.36 -17.99
C PRO A 189 -4.53 5.56 -17.45
N LEU A 190 -3.83 6.57 -16.92
CA LEU A 190 -4.48 7.74 -16.32
C LEU A 190 -5.38 8.46 -17.34
N GLN A 191 -4.99 8.46 -18.62
CA GLN A 191 -5.77 9.01 -19.73
C GLN A 191 -7.19 8.43 -19.85
N ARG A 192 -7.46 7.23 -19.32
CA ARG A 192 -8.82 6.66 -19.29
C ARG A 192 -9.80 7.51 -18.46
N LEU A 193 -9.30 8.30 -17.49
CA LEU A 193 -10.13 9.25 -16.73
C LEU A 193 -10.74 10.35 -17.59
N ALA A 194 -10.23 10.61 -18.80
CA ALA A 194 -10.85 11.58 -19.71
C ALA A 194 -12.29 11.18 -20.10
N ALA A 195 -12.61 9.88 -20.05
CA ALA A 195 -13.97 9.38 -20.25
C ALA A 195 -14.87 9.56 -19.02
N GLU A 196 -14.31 9.89 -17.85
CA GLU A 196 -15.01 9.98 -16.55
C GLU A 196 -14.70 11.31 -15.84
N PRO A 197 -15.25 12.46 -16.31
CA PRO A 197 -14.89 13.78 -15.80
C PRO A 197 -15.13 13.98 -14.29
N SER A 198 -16.17 13.35 -13.74
CA SER A 198 -16.47 13.42 -12.31
C SER A 198 -15.40 12.71 -11.46
N ALA A 199 -14.89 11.57 -11.92
CA ALA A 199 -13.81 10.84 -11.27
C ALA A 199 -12.49 11.62 -11.37
N ALA A 200 -12.20 12.22 -12.53
CA ALA A 200 -11.05 13.09 -12.72
C ALA A 200 -11.06 14.28 -11.74
N LEU A 201 -12.21 14.95 -11.58
CA LEU A 201 -12.37 16.05 -10.64
C LEU A 201 -12.19 15.61 -9.19
N ALA A 202 -12.78 14.47 -8.80
CA ALA A 202 -12.65 13.92 -7.46
C ALA A 202 -11.20 13.54 -7.15
N LEU A 203 -10.47 12.94 -8.10
CA LEU A 203 -9.05 12.63 -7.95
C LEU A 203 -8.21 13.90 -7.80
N SER A 204 -8.44 14.92 -8.64
CA SER A 204 -7.74 16.21 -8.55
C SER A 204 -7.95 16.89 -7.20
N ALA A 205 -9.19 16.91 -6.70
CA ALA A 205 -9.51 17.43 -5.37
C ALA A 205 -8.82 16.63 -4.25
N ALA A 206 -8.83 15.29 -4.34
CA ALA A 206 -8.19 14.42 -3.36
C ALA A 206 -6.67 14.61 -3.31
N ILE A 207 -6.02 14.84 -4.46
CA ILE A 207 -4.59 15.16 -4.51
C ILE A 207 -4.34 16.52 -3.84
N ARG A 208 -5.09 17.57 -4.21
CA ARG A 208 -4.88 18.94 -3.69
C ARG A 208 -5.08 19.07 -2.17
N LEU A 209 -5.93 18.24 -1.56
CA LEU A 209 -6.22 18.27 -0.12
C LEU A 209 -5.23 17.44 0.72
N LYS A 210 -4.38 16.61 0.11
CA LYS A 210 -3.46 15.73 0.85
C LYS A 210 -2.23 16.49 1.37
N HIS A 211 -1.76 16.08 2.55
CA HIS A 211 -0.47 16.51 3.07
C HIS A 211 0.67 16.05 2.14
N LYS A 212 1.61 16.94 1.83
CA LYS A 212 2.70 16.71 0.85
C LYS A 212 3.51 15.43 1.11
N GLY A 213 3.70 15.06 2.39
CA GLY A 213 4.36 13.81 2.77
C GLY A 213 3.71 12.54 2.19
N VAL A 214 2.40 12.55 1.96
CA VAL A 214 1.66 11.41 1.39
C VAL A 214 2.02 11.16 -0.08
N PHE A 215 2.49 12.18 -0.80
CA PHE A 215 2.89 12.01 -2.20
C PHE A 215 4.11 11.11 -2.37
N TYR A 216 5.04 11.11 -1.40
CA TYR A 216 6.14 10.14 -1.38
C TYR A 216 5.62 8.71 -1.29
N TYR A 217 4.60 8.46 -0.47
CA TYR A 217 3.97 7.15 -0.37
C TYR A 217 3.23 6.73 -1.65
N GLN A 218 2.63 7.69 -2.37
CA GLN A 218 1.86 7.46 -3.60
C GLN A 218 2.70 7.56 -4.89
N SER A 219 4.04 7.53 -4.78
CA SER A 219 4.99 7.63 -5.90
C SER A 219 5.03 8.97 -6.64
N MET A 220 4.41 10.03 -6.09
CA MET A 220 4.41 11.39 -6.65
C MET A 220 5.29 12.37 -5.84
N GLY A 221 6.33 11.94 -5.15
CA GLY A 221 7.05 12.86 -4.25
C GLY A 221 7.95 13.91 -4.93
N LEU A 222 8.12 13.89 -6.27
CA LEU A 222 8.75 15.00 -7.01
C LEU A 222 7.72 16.08 -7.37
N GLU A 223 8.08 17.34 -7.17
CA GLU A 223 7.18 18.47 -7.47
C GLU A 223 6.84 18.57 -8.96
N GLU A 224 7.80 18.33 -9.84
CA GLU A 224 7.58 18.36 -11.29
C GLU A 224 6.53 17.35 -11.74
N VAL A 225 6.53 16.16 -11.13
CA VAL A 225 5.52 15.14 -11.40
C VAL A 225 4.16 15.55 -10.85
N GLN A 226 4.12 16.11 -9.63
CA GLN A 226 2.87 16.64 -9.08
C GLN A 226 2.28 17.72 -9.99
N ARG A 227 3.12 18.63 -10.52
CA ARG A 227 2.70 19.67 -11.46
C ARG A 227 2.22 19.09 -12.79
N ALA A 228 2.93 18.10 -13.34
CA ALA A 228 2.53 17.45 -14.57
C ALA A 228 1.18 16.73 -14.41
N VAL A 229 1.01 15.93 -13.35
CA VAL A 229 -0.23 15.18 -13.07
C VAL A 229 -1.40 16.10 -12.75
N LEU A 230 -1.21 17.15 -11.93
CA LEU A 230 -2.27 18.12 -11.62
C LEU A 230 -2.59 19.09 -12.76
N GLY A 231 -1.66 19.24 -13.70
CA GLY A 231 -1.81 20.07 -14.88
C GLY A 231 -2.44 19.35 -16.07
N TYR A 232 -2.32 18.02 -16.14
CA TYR A 232 -3.00 17.16 -17.10
C TYR A 232 -4.52 17.25 -16.90
#